data_AF-A0A4Q3KW84-F1
#
_entry.id   AF-A0A4Q3KW84-F1
#
_cell.length_a   1.000
_cell.length_b   1.000
_cell.length_c   1.000
_cell.angle_alpha   90.00
_cell.angle_beta   90.00
_cell.angle_gamma   90.00
#
_symmetry.space_group_name_H-M   'P 1'
#
loop_
_entity.id
_entity.type
_entity.pdbx_description
1 polymer ?
#
loop_
_entity_poly.entity_id
_entity_poly.type
_entity_poly.pdbx_seq_one_letter_code
_entity_poly.pdbx_strand_id
1 'polypeptide(L)'
;AYTAPGKPWQNGAIESFNSRFRDECLDREWFANRAEARIIIEQWRNHYNEHRPHSAISYRTPAEMRQRALSPCGALAADAIEAVA
;
A
#
# COMPACT_ATOMS: atom_id res chain seq x y z
N ALA A 1 0.21 -10.37 -7.25
CA ALA A 1 1.59 -10.28 -7.77
C ALA A 1 1.98 -11.63 -8.34
N TYR A 2 2.64 -11.68 -9.50
CA TYR A 2 3.13 -12.92 -10.07
C TYR A 2 4.57 -13.15 -9.61
N THR A 3 4.80 -14.25 -8.89
CA THR A 3 6.13 -14.72 -8.52
C THR A 3 6.47 -15.86 -9.46
N ALA A 4 7.54 -15.71 -10.24
CA ALA A 4 7.96 -16.76 -11.15
C ALA A 4 8.51 -17.96 -10.35
N PRO A 5 8.25 -19.21 -10.78
CA PRO A 5 8.83 -20.39 -10.17
C PRO A 5 10.37 -20.28 -10.10
N GLY A 6 10.95 -20.60 -8.94
CA GLY A 6 12.39 -20.52 -8.71
C GLY A 6 12.95 -19.11 -8.49
N LYS A 7 12.10 -18.07 -8.34
CA LYS A 7 12.54 -16.69 -8.08
C LYS A 7 12.05 -16.15 -6.72
N PRO A 8 12.55 -16.68 -5.59
CA PRO A 8 12.08 -16.28 -4.25
C PRO A 8 12.30 -14.79 -3.94
N TRP A 9 13.29 -14.14 -4.56
CA TRP A 9 13.56 -12.70 -4.36
C TRP A 9 12.41 -11.79 -4.83
N GLN A 10 11.49 -12.28 -5.67
CA GLN A 10 10.29 -11.52 -6.08
C GLN A 10 9.23 -11.47 -4.97
N ASN A 11 9.34 -12.31 -3.94
CA ASN A 11 8.37 -12.39 -2.83
C ASN A 11 8.54 -11.25 -1.81
N GLY A 12 9.69 -10.56 -1.79
CA GLY A 12 10.01 -9.59 -0.74
C GLY A 12 8.97 -8.47 -0.57
N ALA A 13 8.31 -8.04 -1.65
CA ALA A 13 7.27 -7.02 -1.58
C ALA A 13 6.01 -7.51 -0.84
N ILE A 14 5.55 -8.74 -1.10
CA ILE A 14 4.37 -9.29 -0.42
C ILE A 14 4.69 -9.72 1.01
N GLU A 15 5.91 -10.19 1.26
CA GLU A 15 6.40 -10.48 2.62
C GLU A 15 6.42 -9.21 3.48
N SER A 16 6.96 -8.12 2.94
CA SER A 16 6.99 -6.83 3.63
C SER A 16 5.58 -6.32 3.92
N PHE A 17 4.66 -6.44 2.96
CA PHE A 17 3.25 -6.09 3.18
C PHE A 17 2.62 -6.92 4.29
N ASN A 18 2.79 -8.25 4.26
CA ASN A 18 2.19 -9.15 5.25
C ASN A 18 2.76 -8.91 6.66
N SER A 19 4.06 -8.62 6.78
CA SER A 19 4.67 -8.23 8.06
C SER A 19 4.00 -6.97 8.62
N ARG A 20 3.88 -5.93 7.79
CA ARG A 20 3.25 -4.66 8.19
C ARG A 20 1.79 -4.83 8.59
N PHE A 21 1.04 -5.64 7.84
CA PHE A 21 -0.36 -5.92 8.17
C PHE A 21 -0.50 -6.62 9.51
N ARG A 22 0.40 -7.56 9.82
CA ARG A 22 0.43 -8.24 11.11
C ARG A 22 0.75 -7.26 12.24
N ASP A 23 1.87 -6.54 12.14
CA ASP A 23 2.40 -5.68 13.21
C ASP A 23 1.51 -4.44 13.47
N GLU A 24 0.85 -3.93 12.44
CA GLU A 24 0.12 -2.66 12.50
C GLU A 24 -1.41 -2.83 12.60
N CYS A 25 -1.95 -4.00 12.26
CA CYS A 25 -3.40 -4.26 12.32
C CYS A 25 -3.72 -5.47 13.21
N LEU A 26 -3.25 -6.66 12.84
CA LEU A 26 -3.73 -7.90 13.47
C LEU A 26 -3.25 -8.05 14.92
N ASP A 27 -2.00 -7.69 15.20
CA ASP A 27 -1.42 -7.86 16.54
C ASP A 27 -1.84 -6.74 17.52
N ARG A 28 -2.50 -5.68 17.01
CA ARG A 28 -2.97 -4.54 17.83
C ARG A 28 -4.41 -4.67 18.30
N GLU A 29 -5.20 -5.51 17.64
CA GLU A 29 -6.65 -5.54 17.79
C GLU A 29 -7.11 -6.92 18.27
N TRP A 30 -8.02 -6.95 19.25
CA TRP A 30 -8.74 -8.16 19.61
C TRP A 30 -10.11 -8.14 18.96
N PHE A 31 -10.36 -9.02 17.98
CA PHE A 31 -11.64 -9.08 17.29
C PHE A 31 -12.69 -9.86 18.09
N ALA A 32 -13.80 -9.22 18.44
CA ALA A 32 -14.92 -9.90 19.08
C ALA A 32 -15.70 -10.78 18.10
N ASN A 33 -15.75 -10.40 16.81
CA ASN A 33 -16.40 -11.18 15.77
C ASN A 33 -15.86 -10.88 14.36
N ARG A 34 -16.29 -11.69 13.38
CA ARG A 34 -15.85 -11.57 11.98
C ARG A 34 -16.29 -10.28 11.29
N ALA A 35 -17.44 -9.70 11.69
CA ALA A 35 -17.95 -8.47 11.06
C ALA A 35 -17.10 -7.27 11.48
N GLU A 36 -16.76 -7.18 12.76
CA GLU A 36 -15.81 -6.20 13.28
C GLU A 36 -14.43 -6.33 12.63
N ALA A 37 -13.88 -7.55 12.57
CA ALA A 37 -12.61 -7.79 11.90
C ALA A 37 -12.60 -7.29 10.45
N ARG A 38 -13.69 -7.53 9.70
CA ARG A 38 -13.82 -7.01 8.34
C ARG A 38 -13.78 -5.49 8.30
N ILE A 39 -14.48 -4.80 9.19
CA ILE A 39 -14.48 -3.33 9.21
C ILE A 39 -13.08 -2.79 9.49
N ILE A 40 -12.40 -3.31 10.52
CA ILE A 40 -11.08 -2.85 10.92
C ILE A 40 -10.04 -3.13 9.83
N ILE A 41 -10.06 -4.33 9.24
CA ILE A 41 -9.14 -4.70 8.16
C ILE A 41 -9.36 -3.81 6.92
N GLU A 42 -10.62 -3.51 6.58
CA GLU A 42 -10.95 -2.61 5.46
C GLU A 42 -10.45 -1.19 5.72
N GLN A 43 -10.62 -0.67 6.94
CA GLN A 43 -10.09 0.63 7.34
C GLN A 43 -8.57 0.68 7.23
N TRP A 44 -7.88 -0.35 7.76
CA TRP A 44 -6.42 -0.44 7.65
C TRP A 44 -5.97 -0.52 6.18
N ARG A 45 -6.66 -1.31 5.35
CA ARG A 45 -6.35 -1.42 3.92
C ARG A 45 -6.50 -0.09 3.20
N ASN A 46 -7.56 0.66 3.48
CA ASN A 46 -7.78 1.98 2.88
C ASN A 46 -6.70 2.97 3.34
N HIS A 47 -6.36 2.97 4.62
CA HIS A 47 -5.25 3.80 5.14
C HIS A 47 -3.92 3.46 4.44
N TYR A 48 -3.57 2.18 4.36
CA TYR A 48 -2.34 1.72 3.70
C TYR A 48 -2.29 2.14 2.22
N ASN A 49 -3.39 2.00 1.49
CA ASN A 49 -3.41 2.25 0.04
C ASN A 49 -3.52 3.73 -0.33
N GLU A 50 -4.24 4.53 0.45
CA GLU A 50 -4.59 5.90 0.07
C GLU A 50 -3.85 6.98 0.85
N HIS A 51 -3.35 6.67 2.04
CA HIS A 51 -2.80 7.67 2.95
C HIS A 51 -1.34 7.42 3.33
N ARG A 52 -0.86 6.17 3.28
CA ARG A 52 0.49 5.84 3.73
C ARG A 52 1.54 6.18 2.66
N PRO A 53 2.48 7.10 2.93
CA PRO A 53 3.61 7.34 2.03
C PRO A 53 4.66 6.25 2.19
N HIS A 54 5.21 5.76 1.07
CA HIS A 54 6.24 4.71 1.08
C HIS A 54 7.54 5.20 0.44
N SER A 55 8.64 5.13 1.18
CA SER A 55 9.97 5.58 0.74
C SER A 55 10.45 4.87 -0.54
N ALA A 56 10.12 3.58 -0.70
CA ALA A 56 10.45 2.80 -1.90
C ALA A 56 9.79 3.31 -3.20
N ILE A 57 8.74 4.13 -3.09
CA ILE A 57 8.02 4.74 -4.22
C ILE A 57 7.99 6.27 -4.10
N SER A 58 9.11 6.86 -3.69
CA SER A 58 9.26 8.33 -3.59
C SER A 58 8.24 9.00 -2.68
N TYR A 59 7.90 8.35 -1.56
CA TYR A 59 6.91 8.82 -0.58
C TYR A 59 5.49 8.98 -1.12
N ARG A 60 5.18 8.31 -2.24
CA ARG A 60 3.81 8.23 -2.75
C ARG A 60 3.04 7.11 -2.09
N THR A 61 1.72 7.16 -2.22
CA THR A 61 0.83 6.09 -1.79
C THR A 61 0.68 5.03 -2.89
N PRO A 62 0.31 3.79 -2.54
CA PRO A 62 0.07 2.75 -3.54
C PRO A 62 -1.02 3.14 -4.55
N ALA A 63 -2.03 3.92 -4.13
CA ALA A 63 -3.07 4.42 -5.02
C ALA A 63 -2.51 5.41 -6.07
N GLU A 64 -1.67 6.36 -5.67
CA GLU A 64 -1.03 7.30 -6.59
C GLU A 64 -0.13 6.58 -7.60
N MET A 65 0.63 5.58 -7.15
CA MET A 65 1.45 4.76 -8.04
C MET A 65 0.60 3.97 -9.04
N ARG A 66 -0.53 3.42 -8.60
CA ARG A 66 -1.48 2.73 -9.48
C ARG A 66 -2.06 3.70 -10.51
N GLN A 67 -2.50 4.89 -10.10
CA GLN A 67 -3.03 5.90 -11.00
C GLN A 67 -2.01 6.28 -12.07
N ARG A 68 -0.75 6.53 -11.68
CA ARG A 68 0.34 6.82 -12.62
C ARG A 68 0.62 5.68 -13.60
N ALA A 69 0.54 4.42 -13.15
CA ALA A 69 0.73 3.27 -14.02
C ALA A 69 -0.41 3.09 -15.03
N LEU A 70 -1.62 3.56 -14.68
CA LEU A 70 -2.80 3.55 -15.54
C LEU A 70 -2.89 4.81 -16.43
N SER A 71 -2.21 5.90 -16.07
CA SER A 71 -2.13 7.10 -16.90
C SER A 71 -1.42 6.79 -18.22
N PRO A 72 -2.03 7.11 -19.38
CA PRO A 72 -1.33 7.07 -20.65
C PRO A 72 -0.13 8.02 -20.62
N CYS A 73 0.94 7.65 -21.32
CA CYS A 73 2.14 8.45 -21.49
C CYS A 73 1.78 9.83 -22.09
N GLY A 74 1.52 10.84 -21.24
CA GLY A 74 1.19 12.20 -21.69
C GLY A 74 0.47 13.12 -20.69
N ALA A 75 -0.11 12.62 -19.60
CA ALA A 75 -0.94 13.45 -18.70
C ALA A 75 -0.24 13.98 -17.43
N LEU A 76 1.09 14.17 -17.45
CA LEU A 76 1.84 14.71 -16.30
C LEU A 76 2.59 15.99 -16.70
N ALA A 77 1.83 17.05 -16.95
CA ALA A 77 2.33 18.42 -16.89
C ALA A 77 1.34 19.24 -16.05
N ALA A 78 1.48 19.20 -14.72
CA ALA A 78 0.92 20.26 -13.86
C ALA A 78 1.47 20.25 -12.42
N ASP A 79 1.62 19.12 -11.72
CA ASP A 79 1.65 19.20 -10.24
C ASP A 79 2.99 18.84 -9.61
N ALA A 80 4.01 19.67 -9.85
CA ALA A 80 5.29 19.56 -9.18
C ALA A 80 5.77 20.88 -8.59
N ILE A 81 4.93 21.64 -7.87
CA ILE A 81 5.38 22.66 -6.90
C ILE A 81 4.35 22.80 -5.76
N GLU A 82 4.61 22.16 -4.62
CA GLU A 82 4.49 22.73 -3.25
C GLU A 82 4.56 21.61 -2.19
N ALA A 83 5.71 21.47 -1.54
CA ALA A 83 5.80 20.86 -0.20
C ALA A 83 7.12 21.24 0.51
N VAL A 84 7.54 22.51 0.39
CA VAL A 84 8.47 23.16 1.33
C VAL A 84 8.02 24.60 1.51
N ALA A 85 7.10 24.81 2.44
CA ALA A 85 6.84 26.07 3.15
C ALA A 85 6.17 25.73 4.48
#